data_AF-A0A2G8KA85-F1
#
_entry.id   AF-A0A2G8KA85-F1
#
_cell.length_a   1.000
_cell.length_b   1.000
_cell.length_c   1.000
_cell.angle_alpha   90.00
_cell.angle_beta   90.00
_cell.angle_gamma   90.00
#
_symmetry.space_group_name_H-M   'P 1'
#
loop_
_entity.id
_entity.type
_entity.pdbx_description
1 polymer ?
#
loop_
_entity_poly.entity_id
_entity_poly.type
_entity_poly.pdbx_seq_one_letter_code
_entity_poly.pdbx_strand_id
1 'polypeptide(L)'
;MQASPDVTDQSSSLSYFIFPSTEYPKDCHEILNICSNTQNASGVYKIKPAGFPEAFEVYCDNDLDSDGWTVIQRRTNGFINFNRNWLDYKHGFGFLGSEFWLGNEKIAHLTNQKKYQLRLDLTNAAGHSYHVTYDDFRIVGEWSQYSIQSLGDEGGNAGPFIEWCPSNTKFANSTCERRCTEPNTCIPSASMESGRCICPDGYMIQGEDCIPESQCGCFVQEKGSALNDGESFVNSDSTSRVNCSDHRLIHEDDYRCSDDATCQERDGVQRCICNDRFEGDGITCIRKRPLKDCYEIYNTGIHTDGVYTIYPTGWEDSGFQVYCEMSTDGGGWTVLQRRRSGSVNFYRGWNAYRNGFGSLSGDHWLGNDKIHDHTTQKTYQLKVDLTDSAGSQYYALYSRFSIGDEDDKYTLSLGSFSGNAG
;
A
#
# COMPACT_ATOMS: atom_id res chain seq x y z
N MET A 1 -40.60 -54.12 -38.80
CA MET A 1 -41.53 -52.98 -38.83
C MET A 1 -41.02 -51.99 -39.85
N GLN A 2 -41.85 -51.62 -40.84
CA GLN A 2 -41.68 -50.41 -41.67
C GLN A 2 -41.52 -49.19 -40.74
N ALA A 3 -40.76 -48.15 -41.06
CA ALA A 3 -40.65 -47.48 -42.35
C ALA A 3 -39.34 -47.74 -43.15
N SER A 4 -39.46 -47.60 -44.46
CA SER A 4 -38.48 -47.75 -45.56
C SER A 4 -38.64 -46.50 -46.47
N PRO A 5 -37.82 -46.21 -47.52
CA PRO A 5 -36.54 -46.80 -48.00
C PRO A 5 -35.39 -45.74 -48.20
N ASP A 6 -34.09 -46.10 -48.09
CA ASP A 6 -33.11 -46.51 -49.15
C ASP A 6 -32.51 -45.27 -49.91
N VAL A 7 -31.20 -45.06 -50.16
CA VAL A 7 -30.15 -45.90 -50.78
C VAL A 7 -28.74 -45.35 -50.45
N THR A 8 -27.77 -46.26 -50.44
CA THR A 8 -26.30 -46.24 -50.30
C THR A 8 -25.46 -45.16 -51.03
N ASP A 9 -24.33 -44.73 -50.43
CA ASP A 9 -23.05 -44.57 -51.13
C ASP A 9 -21.81 -44.65 -50.20
N GLN A 10 -20.63 -44.85 -50.79
CA GLN A 10 -19.53 -45.73 -50.40
C GLN A 10 -18.43 -45.18 -49.46
N SER A 11 -17.78 -46.14 -48.80
CA SER A 11 -16.37 -46.23 -48.36
C SER A 11 -15.54 -44.94 -48.15
N SER A 12 -15.00 -44.80 -46.94
CA SER A 12 -13.54 -44.70 -46.79
C SER A 12 -13.11 -45.28 -45.46
N SER A 13 -12.11 -46.16 -45.52
CA SER A 13 -11.50 -46.85 -44.40
C SER A 13 -10.81 -45.85 -43.47
N LEU A 14 -11.32 -45.69 -42.26
CA LEU A 14 -10.50 -45.23 -41.13
C LEU A 14 -10.07 -46.48 -40.37
N SER A 15 -8.92 -47.00 -40.78
CA SER A 15 -8.13 -47.97 -40.04
C SER A 15 -7.79 -47.36 -38.68
N TYR A 16 -8.63 -47.64 -37.67
CA TYR A 16 -8.24 -47.50 -36.28
C TYR A 16 -7.10 -48.50 -36.03
N PHE A 17 -5.87 -47.98 -36.03
CA PHE A 17 -4.71 -48.74 -35.57
C PHE A 17 -4.87 -48.98 -34.07
N ILE A 18 -5.29 -50.20 -33.72
CA ILE A 18 -5.25 -50.73 -32.37
C ILE A 18 -3.77 -51.04 -32.07
N PHE A 19 -3.15 -50.28 -31.18
CA PHE A 19 -1.84 -50.64 -30.63
C PHE A 19 -1.97 -51.95 -29.83
N PRO A 20 -1.15 -52.99 -30.11
CA PRO A 20 -1.18 -54.27 -29.38
C PRO A 20 -0.29 -54.22 -28.13
N SER A 21 -0.40 -53.15 -27.33
CA SER A 21 0.24 -53.03 -26.02
C SER A 21 -0.67 -52.21 -25.11
N THR A 22 -0.95 -52.72 -23.91
CA THR A 22 -1.83 -52.09 -22.91
C THR A 22 -1.23 -50.84 -22.25
N GLU A 23 -0.08 -50.37 -22.73
CA GLU A 23 0.69 -49.28 -22.12
C GLU A 23 1.09 -48.26 -23.19
N TYR A 24 0.87 -46.98 -22.89
CA TYR A 24 1.26 -45.87 -23.76
C TYR A 24 2.79 -45.67 -23.67
N PRO A 25 3.47 -45.28 -24.76
CA PRO A 25 4.88 -44.90 -24.71
C PRO A 25 5.11 -43.76 -23.71
N LYS A 26 6.24 -43.73 -23.01
CA LYS A 26 6.52 -42.72 -21.97
C LYS A 26 7.01 -41.39 -22.52
N ASP A 27 7.60 -41.41 -23.72
CA ASP A 27 8.22 -40.28 -24.40
C ASP A 27 8.34 -40.55 -25.91
N CYS A 28 8.82 -39.57 -26.66
CA CYS A 28 8.99 -39.67 -28.11
C CYS A 28 10.11 -40.64 -28.53
N HIS A 29 11.09 -40.88 -27.66
CA HIS A 29 12.16 -41.84 -27.92
C HIS A 29 11.61 -43.28 -27.90
N GLU A 30 10.70 -43.60 -26.98
CA GLU A 30 9.98 -44.88 -27.00
C GLU A 30 9.08 -45.02 -28.23
N ILE A 31 8.41 -43.94 -28.68
CA ILE A 31 7.61 -43.96 -29.92
C ILE A 31 8.47 -44.32 -31.13
N LEU A 32 9.65 -43.71 -31.25
CA LEU A 32 10.57 -43.97 -32.35
C LEU A 32 11.00 -45.45 -32.40
N ASN A 33 11.23 -46.06 -31.23
CA ASN A 33 11.63 -47.47 -31.12
C ASN A 33 10.50 -48.47 -31.40
N ILE A 34 9.23 -48.05 -31.27
CA ILE A 34 8.05 -48.91 -31.52
C ILE A 34 7.66 -48.93 -33.01
N CYS A 35 7.87 -47.82 -33.73
CA CYS A 35 7.36 -47.60 -35.09
C CYS A 35 8.35 -47.96 -36.22
N SER A 36 9.35 -48.80 -35.95
CA SER A 36 10.57 -49.05 -36.75
C SER A 36 10.41 -49.49 -38.22
N ASN A 37 9.20 -49.54 -38.79
CA ASN A 37 8.97 -50.05 -40.15
C ASN A 37 7.98 -49.28 -41.04
N THR A 38 7.44 -48.10 -40.70
CA THR A 38 6.75 -47.24 -41.72
C THR A 38 6.27 -45.85 -41.25
N GLN A 39 6.44 -45.45 -39.99
CA GLN A 39 5.81 -44.22 -39.44
C GLN A 39 6.73 -43.35 -38.57
N ASN A 40 8.03 -43.27 -38.89
CA ASN A 40 9.00 -42.39 -38.20
C ASN A 40 8.88 -40.92 -38.62
N ALA A 41 7.67 -40.43 -38.88
CA ALA A 41 7.46 -39.03 -39.24
C ALA A 41 7.46 -38.16 -37.97
N SER A 42 7.95 -36.93 -38.06
CA SER A 42 7.69 -35.94 -37.02
C SER A 42 6.20 -35.59 -36.98
N GLY A 43 5.63 -35.42 -35.79
CA GLY A 43 4.19 -35.23 -35.66
C GLY A 43 3.68 -35.25 -34.23
N VAL A 44 2.35 -35.21 -34.09
CA VAL A 44 1.69 -35.25 -32.78
C VAL A 44 1.39 -36.70 -32.40
N TYR A 45 1.85 -37.10 -31.23
CA TYR A 45 1.67 -38.46 -30.68
C TYR A 45 1.16 -38.39 -29.24
N LYS A 46 0.58 -39.50 -28.75
CA LYS A 46 0.16 -39.63 -27.35
C LYS A 46 1.21 -40.40 -26.54
N ILE A 47 1.59 -39.82 -25.42
CA ILE A 47 2.50 -40.43 -24.44
C ILE A 47 1.86 -40.46 -23.06
N LYS A 48 2.38 -41.33 -22.19
CA LYS A 48 2.04 -41.36 -20.77
C LYS A 48 3.30 -41.54 -19.92
N PRO A 49 3.91 -40.44 -19.46
CA PRO A 49 5.04 -40.49 -18.53
C PRO A 49 4.68 -41.21 -17.23
N ALA A 50 5.67 -41.83 -16.60
CA ALA A 50 5.50 -42.50 -15.32
C ALA A 50 5.02 -41.50 -14.24
N GLY A 51 4.00 -41.87 -13.48
CA GLY A 51 3.43 -41.02 -12.43
C GLY A 51 2.38 -40.00 -12.91
N PHE A 52 2.25 -39.78 -14.22
CA PHE A 52 1.21 -38.89 -14.75
C PHE A 52 -0.13 -39.63 -14.92
N PRO A 53 -1.27 -39.05 -14.50
CA PRO A 53 -2.55 -39.78 -14.41
C PRO A 53 -3.09 -40.25 -15.77
N GLU A 54 -3.02 -39.41 -16.81
CA GLU A 54 -3.65 -39.65 -18.11
C GLU A 54 -2.66 -39.45 -19.27
N ALA A 55 -2.84 -40.19 -20.38
CA ALA A 55 -2.03 -39.96 -21.57
C ALA A 55 -2.33 -38.59 -22.19
N PHE A 56 -1.31 -37.89 -22.70
CA PHE A 56 -1.46 -36.58 -23.33
C PHE A 56 -0.68 -36.49 -24.64
N GLU A 57 -1.06 -35.49 -25.45
CA GLU A 57 -0.45 -35.25 -26.76
C GLU A 57 0.84 -34.43 -26.65
N VAL A 58 1.84 -34.82 -27.42
CA VAL A 58 3.13 -34.12 -27.59
C VAL A 58 3.51 -34.06 -29.05
N TYR A 59 4.32 -33.08 -29.42
CA TYR A 59 4.98 -33.09 -30.72
C TYR A 59 6.31 -33.84 -30.59
N CYS A 60 6.46 -34.91 -31.38
CA CYS A 60 7.71 -35.64 -31.52
C CYS A 60 8.44 -35.17 -32.77
N ASP A 61 9.67 -34.71 -32.58
CA ASP A 61 10.60 -34.43 -33.68
C ASP A 61 11.50 -35.65 -33.86
N ASN A 62 11.23 -36.40 -34.93
CA ASN A 62 11.95 -37.61 -35.31
C ASN A 62 12.94 -37.35 -36.45
N ASP A 63 12.86 -36.18 -37.10
CA ASP A 63 13.75 -35.81 -38.19
C ASP A 63 15.09 -35.30 -37.65
N LEU A 64 15.09 -34.74 -36.43
CA LEU A 64 16.29 -34.25 -35.74
C LEU A 64 17.12 -35.39 -35.16
N ASP A 65 18.28 -35.65 -35.78
CA ASP A 65 19.29 -36.66 -35.38
C ASP A 65 18.75 -38.09 -35.18
N SER A 66 17.52 -38.37 -35.60
CA SER A 66 16.82 -39.65 -35.44
C SER A 66 16.78 -40.17 -33.99
N ASP A 67 16.62 -39.28 -32.99
CA ASP A 67 16.66 -39.64 -31.56
C ASP A 67 15.31 -39.51 -30.82
N GLY A 68 14.25 -39.09 -31.51
CA GLY A 68 12.89 -39.07 -30.98
C GLY A 68 12.67 -38.00 -29.91
N TRP A 69 12.81 -36.73 -30.29
CA TRP A 69 12.75 -35.60 -29.38
C TRP A 69 11.33 -35.24 -28.98
N THR A 70 11.07 -35.15 -27.68
CA THR A 70 9.81 -34.58 -27.16
C THR A 70 9.93 -33.07 -27.08
N VAL A 71 9.22 -32.36 -27.95
CA VAL A 71 9.25 -30.88 -27.98
C VAL A 71 8.41 -30.33 -26.82
N ILE A 72 9.06 -29.63 -25.89
CA ILE A 72 8.41 -29.03 -24.71
C ILE A 72 8.01 -27.56 -24.92
N GLN A 73 8.65 -26.88 -25.88
CA GLN A 73 8.39 -25.50 -26.25
C GLN A 73 8.72 -25.30 -27.73
N ARG A 74 7.94 -24.47 -28.43
CA ARG A 74 8.31 -24.00 -29.78
C ARG A 74 7.87 -22.56 -30.01
N ARG A 75 8.75 -21.77 -30.64
CA ARG A 75 8.49 -20.41 -31.15
C ARG A 75 8.83 -20.34 -32.64
N THR A 76 8.02 -19.66 -33.42
CA THR A 76 8.23 -19.54 -34.88
C THR A 76 7.89 -18.16 -35.41
N ASN A 77 6.68 -17.66 -35.15
CA ASN A 77 6.13 -16.46 -35.79
C ASN A 77 5.46 -15.48 -34.82
N GLY A 78 5.42 -15.79 -33.52
CA GLY A 78 4.91 -14.90 -32.48
C GLY A 78 3.38 -14.80 -32.42
N PHE A 79 2.62 -15.69 -33.06
CA PHE A 79 1.15 -15.68 -33.01
C PHE A 79 0.59 -16.05 -31.64
N ILE A 80 1.32 -16.85 -30.85
CA ILE A 80 0.89 -17.22 -29.51
C ILE A 80 1.52 -16.29 -28.48
N ASN A 81 0.68 -15.66 -27.66
CA ASN A 81 1.13 -14.85 -26.54
C ASN A 81 1.70 -15.76 -25.43
N PHE A 82 2.96 -15.52 -25.03
CA PHE A 82 3.64 -16.21 -23.92
C PHE A 82 3.62 -15.40 -22.61
N ASN A 83 3.13 -14.16 -22.61
CA ASN A 83 2.88 -13.42 -21.37
C ASN A 83 1.60 -13.95 -20.71
N ARG A 84 1.74 -14.98 -19.87
CA ARG A 84 0.66 -15.80 -19.32
C ARG A 84 0.81 -15.98 -17.81
N ASN A 85 -0.29 -16.36 -17.15
CA ASN A 85 -0.29 -16.57 -15.70
C ASN A 85 0.31 -17.94 -15.31
N TRP A 86 0.49 -18.18 -14.01
CA TRP A 86 1.01 -19.43 -13.46
C TRP A 86 0.23 -20.68 -13.92
N LEU A 87 -1.10 -20.58 -13.92
CA LEU A 87 -1.98 -21.71 -14.25
C LEU A 87 -1.85 -22.12 -15.72
N ASP A 88 -1.71 -21.15 -16.62
CA ASP A 88 -1.44 -21.38 -18.04
C ASP A 88 -0.10 -22.11 -18.23
N TYR A 89 0.97 -21.67 -17.57
CA TYR A 89 2.28 -22.33 -17.63
C TYR A 89 2.28 -23.71 -16.98
N LYS A 90 1.50 -23.92 -15.91
CA LYS A 90 1.32 -25.22 -15.27
C LYS A 90 0.70 -26.23 -16.24
N HIS A 91 -0.39 -25.88 -16.91
CA HIS A 91 -1.15 -26.81 -17.76
C HIS A 91 -0.65 -26.88 -19.22
N GLY A 92 0.02 -25.83 -19.69
CA GLY A 92 0.44 -25.66 -21.07
C GLY A 92 -0.58 -24.89 -21.90
N PHE A 93 -0.11 -24.31 -23.00
CA PHE A 93 -0.92 -23.50 -23.91
C PHE A 93 -0.33 -23.52 -25.33
N GLY A 94 -1.13 -23.07 -26.31
CA GLY A 94 -0.74 -23.03 -27.72
C GLY A 94 -1.16 -24.30 -28.48
N PHE A 95 -0.52 -24.54 -29.62
CA PHE A 95 -0.87 -25.65 -30.52
C PHE A 95 0.38 -26.48 -30.85
N LEU A 96 0.31 -27.79 -30.65
CA LEU A 96 1.43 -28.71 -30.88
C LEU A 96 1.93 -28.72 -32.34
N GLY A 97 1.14 -28.22 -33.30
CA GLY A 97 1.56 -28.02 -34.70
C GLY A 97 2.20 -26.66 -35.01
N SER A 98 2.18 -25.70 -34.06
CA SER A 98 2.80 -24.37 -34.20
C SER A 98 3.50 -23.93 -32.91
N GLU A 99 3.19 -22.78 -32.32
CA GLU A 99 3.81 -22.31 -31.08
C GLU A 99 3.07 -22.85 -29.86
N PHE A 100 3.82 -23.34 -28.88
CA PHE A 100 3.23 -23.87 -27.64
C PHE A 100 4.23 -23.91 -26.48
N TRP A 101 3.67 -24.07 -25.28
CA TRP A 101 4.34 -24.51 -24.06
C TRP A 101 3.64 -25.78 -23.58
N LEU A 102 4.37 -26.88 -23.37
CA LEU A 102 3.76 -28.18 -23.07
C LEU A 102 3.01 -28.18 -21.73
N GLY A 103 3.55 -27.47 -20.73
CA GLY A 103 3.01 -27.36 -19.38
C GLY A 103 3.98 -27.90 -18.33
N ASN A 104 4.26 -27.10 -17.30
CA ASN A 104 5.28 -27.41 -16.28
C ASN A 104 4.97 -28.71 -15.52
N GLU A 105 3.69 -29.01 -15.25
CA GLU A 105 3.32 -30.27 -14.60
C GLU A 105 3.75 -31.46 -15.47
N LYS A 106 3.44 -31.43 -16.77
CA LYS A 106 3.83 -32.50 -17.70
C LYS A 106 5.35 -32.62 -17.84
N ILE A 107 6.06 -31.50 -17.92
CA ILE A 107 7.52 -31.46 -18.03
C ILE A 107 8.18 -32.00 -16.73
N ALA A 108 7.60 -31.74 -15.56
CA ALA A 108 8.11 -32.26 -14.30
C ALA A 108 8.00 -33.80 -14.27
N HIS A 109 6.85 -34.38 -14.62
CA HIS A 109 6.73 -35.84 -14.70
C HIS A 109 7.63 -36.46 -15.77
N LEU A 110 7.77 -35.80 -16.93
CA LEU A 110 8.69 -36.22 -18.00
C LEU A 110 10.15 -36.25 -17.54
N THR A 111 10.64 -35.19 -16.90
CA THR A 111 12.06 -35.09 -16.52
C THR A 111 12.42 -35.86 -15.25
N ASN A 112 11.43 -36.33 -14.49
CA ASN A 112 11.65 -37.11 -13.26
C ASN A 112 11.55 -38.63 -13.45
N GLN A 113 11.11 -39.13 -14.61
CA GLN A 113 10.98 -40.58 -14.86
C GLN A 113 12.29 -41.25 -15.31
N LYS A 114 13.22 -40.50 -15.92
CA LYS A 114 14.53 -40.95 -16.42
C LYS A 114 15.50 -39.74 -16.47
N LYS A 115 16.77 -39.97 -16.79
CA LYS A 115 17.70 -38.87 -17.14
C LYS A 115 17.38 -38.39 -18.56
N TYR A 116 17.15 -37.10 -18.74
CA TYR A 116 16.89 -36.48 -20.04
C TYR A 116 17.96 -35.43 -20.35
N GLN A 117 18.39 -35.38 -21.61
CA GLN A 117 19.14 -34.23 -22.10
C GLN A 117 18.15 -33.15 -22.60
N LEU A 118 18.52 -31.89 -22.45
CA LEU A 118 17.79 -30.76 -23.01
C LEU A 118 18.55 -30.23 -24.22
N ARG A 119 17.84 -29.95 -25.30
CA ARG A 119 18.38 -29.27 -26.48
C ARG A 119 17.54 -28.04 -26.80
N LEU A 120 18.20 -26.93 -27.09
CA LEU A 120 17.59 -25.69 -27.53
C LEU A 120 18.12 -25.36 -28.92
N ASP A 121 17.27 -25.44 -29.94
CA ASP A 121 17.58 -24.98 -31.30
C ASP A 121 17.07 -23.54 -31.48
N LEU A 122 17.96 -22.66 -31.92
CA LEU A 122 17.76 -21.21 -31.98
C LEU A 122 18.16 -20.68 -33.35
N THR A 123 17.27 -19.92 -33.99
CA THR A 123 17.55 -19.27 -35.29
C THR A 123 17.49 -17.76 -35.14
N ASN A 124 18.54 -17.06 -35.56
CA ASN A 124 18.59 -15.60 -35.50
C ASN A 124 17.84 -14.95 -36.69
N ALA A 125 17.68 -13.62 -36.64
CA ALA A 125 17.00 -12.87 -37.71
C ALA A 125 17.70 -12.94 -39.09
N ALA A 126 18.98 -13.31 -39.13
CA ALA A 126 19.72 -13.54 -40.36
C ALA A 126 19.54 -14.97 -40.92
N GLY A 127 18.80 -15.84 -40.22
CA GLY A 127 18.55 -17.22 -40.61
C GLY A 127 19.65 -18.21 -40.19
N HIS A 128 20.68 -17.78 -39.45
CA HIS A 128 21.67 -18.70 -38.91
C HIS A 128 21.09 -19.44 -37.71
N SER A 129 21.29 -20.76 -37.68
CA SER A 129 20.80 -21.64 -36.63
C SER A 129 21.93 -22.15 -35.76
N TYR A 130 21.68 -22.17 -34.46
CA TYR A 130 22.59 -22.63 -33.41
C TYR A 130 21.83 -23.57 -32.48
N HIS A 131 22.54 -24.43 -31.77
CA HIS A 131 21.95 -25.26 -30.74
C HIS A 131 22.82 -25.32 -29.49
N VAL A 132 22.16 -25.43 -28.35
CA VAL A 132 22.76 -25.67 -27.04
C VAL A 132 22.19 -26.97 -26.49
N THR A 133 23.05 -27.81 -25.90
CA THR A 133 22.64 -29.04 -25.23
C THR A 133 23.05 -29.01 -23.77
N TYR A 134 22.24 -29.61 -22.90
CA TYR A 134 22.59 -29.92 -21.52
C TYR A 134 22.38 -31.42 -21.30
N ASP A 135 23.39 -32.13 -20.78
CA ASP A 135 23.35 -33.59 -20.64
C ASP A 135 22.43 -34.09 -19.51
N ASP A 136 21.93 -33.18 -18.68
CA ASP A 136 20.91 -33.41 -17.66
C ASP A 136 19.93 -32.22 -17.61
N PHE A 137 18.65 -32.51 -17.48
CA PHE A 137 17.62 -31.50 -17.29
C PHE A 137 16.49 -32.04 -16.44
N ARG A 138 16.30 -31.42 -15.28
CA ARG A 138 15.28 -31.82 -14.31
C ARG A 138 14.63 -30.61 -13.68
N ILE A 139 13.30 -30.59 -13.66
CA ILE A 139 12.54 -29.60 -12.89
C ILE A 139 11.83 -30.28 -11.72
N VAL A 140 11.65 -29.56 -10.62
CA VAL A 140 10.89 -30.04 -9.44
C VAL A 140 9.38 -29.90 -9.66
N GLY A 141 8.58 -30.45 -8.74
CA GLY A 141 7.12 -30.34 -8.79
C GLY A 141 6.58 -28.98 -8.30
N GLU A 142 5.25 -28.85 -8.31
CA GLU A 142 4.53 -27.60 -7.98
C GLU A 142 4.92 -26.97 -6.63
N TRP A 143 5.13 -27.80 -5.59
CA TRP A 143 5.52 -27.35 -4.25
C TRP A 143 6.80 -26.52 -4.21
N SER A 144 7.71 -26.78 -5.16
CA SER A 144 8.97 -26.07 -5.31
C SER A 144 8.96 -25.21 -6.58
N GLN A 145 7.75 -24.81 -7.02
CA GLN A 145 7.51 -23.86 -8.09
C GLN A 145 8.15 -24.22 -9.43
N TYR A 146 8.24 -25.51 -9.76
CA TYR A 146 8.83 -25.98 -11.02
C TYR A 146 10.22 -25.42 -11.33
N SER A 147 11.00 -25.09 -10.29
CA SER A 147 12.38 -24.64 -10.47
C SER A 147 13.23 -25.71 -11.13
N ILE A 148 14.25 -25.30 -11.87
CA ILE A 148 15.24 -26.21 -12.42
C ILE A 148 16.03 -26.79 -11.24
N GLN A 149 15.91 -28.09 -11.03
CA GLN A 149 16.63 -28.82 -10.00
C GLN A 149 18.07 -29.12 -10.42
N SER A 150 18.23 -29.52 -11.68
CA SER A 150 19.50 -29.93 -12.25
C SER A 150 19.53 -29.53 -13.72
N LEU A 151 20.66 -28.97 -14.11
CA LEU A 151 21.03 -28.67 -15.48
C LEU A 151 22.49 -29.11 -15.63
N GLY A 152 22.72 -30.02 -16.56
CA GLY A 152 24.02 -30.67 -16.75
C GLY A 152 25.06 -29.77 -17.41
N ASP A 153 26.13 -30.39 -17.93
CA ASP A 153 27.19 -29.67 -18.62
C ASP A 153 26.69 -29.15 -19.98
N GLU A 154 27.03 -27.90 -20.30
CA GLU A 154 26.68 -27.28 -21.58
C GLU A 154 27.53 -27.85 -22.73
N GLY A 155 26.87 -28.14 -23.85
CA GLY A 155 27.48 -28.46 -25.14
C GLY A 155 26.76 -27.79 -26.31
N GLY A 156 27.14 -28.17 -27.53
CA GLY A 156 26.54 -27.66 -28.77
C GLY A 156 27.46 -26.68 -29.52
N ASN A 157 26.88 -25.89 -30.43
CA ASN A 157 27.63 -25.00 -31.32
C ASN A 157 27.32 -23.50 -31.11
N ALA A 158 26.52 -23.16 -30.11
CA ALA A 158 26.09 -21.79 -29.86
C ALA A 158 27.04 -20.98 -28.95
N GLY A 159 28.03 -21.61 -28.33
CA GLY A 159 28.86 -21.03 -27.26
C GLY A 159 29.39 -19.60 -27.49
N PRO A 160 30.00 -19.24 -28.64
CA PRO A 160 30.48 -17.87 -28.85
C PRO A 160 29.39 -16.89 -29.35
N PHE A 161 28.17 -17.37 -29.61
CA PHE A 161 27.10 -16.60 -30.27
C PHE A 161 25.92 -16.26 -29.34
N ILE A 162 25.87 -16.83 -28.13
CA ILE A 162 24.81 -16.60 -27.15
C ILE A 162 25.42 -16.15 -25.83
N GLU A 163 25.00 -14.98 -25.36
CA GLU A 163 25.29 -14.47 -24.02
C GLU A 163 24.07 -14.71 -23.14
N TRP A 164 24.22 -15.57 -22.13
CA TRP A 164 23.16 -15.84 -21.16
C TRP A 164 23.16 -14.79 -20.05
N CYS A 165 21.97 -14.45 -19.58
CA CYS A 165 21.85 -13.63 -18.39
C CYS A 165 22.22 -14.42 -17.12
N PRO A 166 22.93 -13.79 -16.15
CA PRO A 166 23.19 -14.38 -14.84
C PRO A 166 21.91 -14.84 -14.15
N SER A 167 22.03 -15.76 -13.19
CA SER A 167 20.90 -16.28 -12.42
C SER A 167 20.03 -15.15 -11.84
N ASN A 168 18.71 -15.36 -11.85
CA ASN A 168 17.71 -14.39 -11.38
C ASN A 168 17.71 -13.05 -12.12
N THR A 169 18.31 -12.95 -13.31
CA THR A 169 18.20 -11.76 -14.15
C THR A 169 17.47 -12.06 -15.46
N LYS A 170 16.80 -11.04 -16.03
CA LYS A 170 16.12 -11.13 -17.32
C LYS A 170 16.78 -10.19 -18.32
N PHE A 171 16.89 -10.62 -19.57
CA PHE A 171 17.27 -9.71 -20.65
C PHE A 171 16.12 -8.75 -20.91
N ALA A 172 16.32 -7.45 -20.70
CA ALA A 172 15.30 -6.45 -20.96
C ALA A 172 15.90 -5.08 -21.31
N ASN A 173 15.10 -4.28 -22.00
CA ASN A 173 15.38 -2.87 -22.28
C ASN A 173 14.83 -1.95 -21.17
N SER A 174 14.46 -2.50 -20.01
CA SER A 174 13.88 -1.69 -18.92
C SER A 174 14.93 -0.75 -18.34
N THR A 175 14.49 0.41 -17.90
CA THR A 175 15.32 1.42 -17.26
C THR A 175 15.30 1.35 -15.75
N CYS A 176 14.42 0.54 -15.14
CA CYS A 176 14.18 0.59 -13.71
C CYS A 176 14.66 -0.67 -12.97
N GLU A 177 15.70 -0.52 -12.17
CA GLU A 177 16.15 -1.52 -11.20
C GLU A 177 16.14 -0.92 -9.79
N ARG A 178 15.87 -1.77 -8.79
CA ARG A 178 15.79 -1.40 -7.37
C ARG A 178 16.89 -2.12 -6.59
N ARG A 179 17.46 -1.48 -5.58
CA ARG A 179 18.45 -2.06 -4.66
C ARG A 179 17.81 -2.34 -3.32
N CYS A 180 18.29 -3.34 -2.57
CA CYS A 180 17.82 -3.55 -1.20
C CYS A 180 18.11 -2.37 -0.26
N THR A 181 19.11 -1.53 -0.60
CA THR A 181 19.49 -0.33 0.18
C THR A 181 18.58 0.86 -0.09
N GLU A 182 17.99 0.91 -1.28
CA GLU A 182 17.04 1.94 -1.69
C GLU A 182 15.87 1.26 -2.40
N PRO A 183 15.02 0.52 -1.65
CA PRO A 183 13.95 -0.24 -2.25
C PRO A 183 13.10 0.64 -3.14
N ASN A 184 12.73 1.84 -2.71
CA ASN A 184 11.75 2.66 -3.43
C ASN A 184 12.34 3.53 -4.55
N THR A 185 13.66 3.52 -4.74
CA THR A 185 14.32 4.32 -5.78
C THR A 185 14.48 3.49 -7.04
N CYS A 186 13.88 3.99 -8.12
CA CYS A 186 14.16 3.49 -9.45
C CYS A 186 15.50 4.04 -9.94
N ILE A 187 16.45 3.17 -10.29
CA ILE A 187 17.76 3.58 -10.82
C ILE A 187 17.69 3.60 -12.35
N PRO A 188 17.53 4.78 -13.01
CA PRO A 188 17.51 4.87 -14.46
C PRO A 188 18.88 4.53 -15.05
N SER A 189 18.91 3.58 -15.99
CA SER A 189 20.11 3.24 -16.77
C SER A 189 20.55 4.40 -17.67
N ALA A 190 21.84 4.73 -17.64
CA ALA A 190 22.47 5.80 -18.43
C ALA A 190 22.91 5.41 -19.86
N SER A 191 22.56 4.22 -20.36
CA SER A 191 22.91 3.80 -21.73
C SER A 191 21.70 3.28 -22.50
N MET A 192 21.38 3.95 -23.62
CA MET A 192 20.27 3.60 -24.53
C MET A 192 20.65 2.57 -25.61
N GLU A 193 21.82 1.93 -25.52
CA GLU A 193 22.31 1.07 -26.60
C GLU A 193 22.44 -0.38 -26.13
N SER A 194 21.48 -1.20 -26.58
CA SER A 194 21.40 -2.67 -26.46
C SER A 194 20.95 -3.18 -25.10
N GLY A 195 19.94 -4.07 -25.12
CA GLY A 195 19.38 -4.68 -23.90
C GLY A 195 20.45 -5.35 -23.05
N ARG A 196 20.23 -5.34 -21.73
CA ARG A 196 21.12 -5.94 -20.74
C ARG A 196 20.34 -6.80 -19.77
N CYS A 197 21.07 -7.62 -19.03
CA CYS A 197 20.49 -8.42 -17.96
C CYS A 197 20.18 -7.52 -16.76
N ILE A 198 18.95 -7.58 -16.28
CA ILE A 198 18.45 -6.78 -15.16
C ILE A 198 17.69 -7.66 -14.16
N CYS A 199 17.51 -7.16 -12.94
CA CYS A 199 16.59 -7.79 -12.00
C CYS A 199 15.13 -7.80 -12.51
N PRO A 200 14.43 -8.94 -12.48
CA PRO A 200 13.00 -8.99 -12.75
C PRO A 200 12.18 -8.35 -11.63
N ASP A 201 10.90 -8.12 -11.88
CA ASP A 201 9.98 -7.55 -10.89
C ASP A 201 9.85 -8.49 -9.68
N GLY A 202 9.87 -7.93 -8.47
CA GLY A 202 9.92 -8.69 -7.21
C GLY A 202 11.33 -9.15 -6.79
N TYR A 203 12.36 -8.79 -7.55
CA TYR A 203 13.76 -8.99 -7.19
C TYR A 203 14.48 -7.64 -7.06
N MET A 204 15.52 -7.61 -6.23
CA MET A 204 16.32 -6.44 -5.93
C MET A 204 17.81 -6.78 -5.99
N ILE A 205 18.60 -5.76 -6.32
CA ILE A 205 20.05 -5.85 -6.36
C ILE A 205 20.60 -5.78 -4.93
N GLN A 206 21.42 -6.77 -4.56
CA GLN A 206 22.25 -6.75 -3.35
C GLN A 206 23.68 -7.16 -3.72
N GLY A 207 24.63 -6.21 -3.63
CA GLY A 207 25.98 -6.44 -4.14
C GLY A 207 25.98 -6.58 -5.67
N GLU A 208 26.42 -7.74 -6.15
CA GLU A 208 26.39 -8.14 -7.57
C GLU A 208 25.23 -9.09 -7.90
N ASP A 209 24.51 -9.58 -6.88
CA ASP A 209 23.46 -10.58 -7.03
C ASP A 209 22.07 -9.95 -7.14
N CYS A 210 21.19 -10.66 -7.84
CA CYS A 210 19.77 -10.38 -7.88
C CYS A 210 19.01 -11.35 -6.97
N ILE A 211 18.45 -10.83 -5.88
CA ILE A 211 17.76 -11.62 -4.85
C ILE A 211 16.28 -11.24 -4.75
N PRO A 212 15.39 -12.15 -4.32
CA PRO A 212 13.99 -11.81 -4.04
C PRO A 212 13.87 -10.65 -3.03
N GLU A 213 12.89 -9.76 -3.20
CA GLU A 213 12.66 -8.64 -2.28
C GLU A 213 12.47 -9.10 -0.82
N SER A 214 11.89 -10.29 -0.62
CA SER A 214 11.70 -10.90 0.69
C SER A 214 13.00 -11.26 1.42
N GLN A 215 14.13 -11.28 0.72
CA GLN A 215 15.47 -11.55 1.28
C GLN A 215 16.24 -10.26 1.60
N CYS A 216 15.71 -9.08 1.29
CA CYS A 216 16.33 -7.83 1.72
C CYS A 216 16.25 -7.67 3.25
N GLY A 217 17.32 -7.15 3.88
CA GLY A 217 17.42 -7.07 5.34
C GLY A 217 16.34 -6.23 6.05
N CYS A 218 15.72 -5.27 5.33
CA CYS A 218 14.62 -4.44 5.82
C CYS A 218 13.23 -4.83 5.27
N PHE A 219 13.05 -6.09 4.85
CA PHE A 219 11.77 -6.57 4.34
C PHE A 219 10.73 -6.77 5.44
N VAL A 220 9.59 -6.07 5.34
CA VAL A 220 8.47 -6.20 6.28
C VAL A 220 7.36 -7.02 5.63
N GLN A 221 7.08 -8.21 6.16
CA GLN A 221 6.12 -9.16 5.58
C GLN A 221 4.68 -8.60 5.52
N GLU A 222 4.22 -7.90 6.57
CA GLU A 222 2.87 -7.30 6.59
C GLU A 222 2.71 -6.16 5.58
N LYS A 223 3.77 -5.36 5.39
CA LYS A 223 3.81 -4.32 4.36
C LYS A 223 3.95 -4.91 2.95
N GLY A 224 4.52 -6.12 2.85
CA GLY A 224 4.86 -6.78 1.59
C GLY A 224 6.00 -6.12 0.81
N SER A 225 6.82 -5.28 1.46
CA SER A 225 7.95 -4.59 0.82
C SER A 225 9.07 -4.24 1.80
N ALA A 226 10.25 -3.93 1.26
CA ALA A 226 11.38 -3.46 2.05
C ALA A 226 11.30 -1.95 2.38
N LEU A 227 11.73 -1.59 3.59
CA LEU A 227 11.87 -0.20 4.05
C LEU A 227 13.19 0.41 3.58
N ASN A 228 13.22 1.72 3.30
CA ASN A 228 14.48 2.46 3.19
C ASN A 228 15.14 2.61 4.58
N ASP A 229 16.44 2.85 4.62
CA ASP A 229 17.14 3.14 5.88
C ASP A 229 16.58 4.41 6.54
N GLY A 230 16.28 4.33 7.84
CA GLY A 230 15.63 5.39 8.60
C GLY A 230 14.10 5.41 8.52
N GLU A 231 13.48 4.60 7.66
CA GLU A 231 12.02 4.45 7.65
C GLU A 231 11.53 3.53 8.78
N SER A 232 10.28 3.76 9.19
CA SER A 232 9.59 2.94 10.17
C SER A 232 8.23 2.47 9.64
N PHE A 233 7.83 1.27 10.05
CA PHE A 233 6.51 0.72 9.79
C PHE A 233 5.82 0.42 11.13
N VAL A 234 4.56 0.83 11.22
CA VAL A 234 3.67 0.52 12.33
C VAL A 234 2.58 -0.38 11.76
N ASN A 235 2.28 -1.48 12.45
CA ASN A 235 1.25 -2.41 12.02
C ASN A 235 -0.16 -1.78 12.14
N SER A 236 -1.16 -2.41 11.51
CA SER A 236 -2.51 -1.83 11.37
C SER A 236 -3.22 -1.53 12.69
N ASP A 237 -2.89 -2.26 13.76
CA ASP A 237 -3.47 -2.05 15.10
C ASP A 237 -2.58 -1.18 16.02
N SER A 238 -1.43 -0.68 15.53
CA SER A 238 -0.44 0.09 16.31
C SER A 238 0.02 -0.59 17.61
N THR A 239 0.12 -1.91 17.57
CA THR A 239 0.66 -2.73 18.67
C THR A 239 2.14 -3.06 18.49
N SER A 240 2.71 -2.81 17.31
CA SER A 240 4.13 -3.01 17.06
C SER A 240 4.66 -1.99 16.08
N ARG A 241 5.93 -1.64 16.27
CA ARG A 241 6.67 -0.78 15.36
C ARG A 241 8.01 -1.41 15.04
N VAL A 242 8.40 -1.31 13.78
CA VAL A 242 9.71 -1.72 13.29
C VAL A 242 10.37 -0.53 12.58
N ASN A 243 11.68 -0.40 12.78
CA ASN A 243 12.48 0.60 12.08
C ASN A 243 13.56 -0.11 11.28
N CYS A 244 13.88 0.41 10.10
CA CYS A 244 15.06 0.00 9.36
C CYS A 244 16.24 0.89 9.76
N SER A 245 17.31 0.28 10.28
CA SER A 245 18.55 0.97 10.58
C SER A 245 19.75 0.09 10.26
N ASP A 246 20.71 0.66 9.53
CA ASP A 246 21.87 -0.07 8.99
C ASP A 246 21.44 -1.33 8.21
N HIS A 247 20.40 -1.19 7.38
CA HIS A 247 19.85 -2.27 6.54
C HIS A 247 19.33 -3.47 7.33
N ARG A 248 18.95 -3.26 8.60
CA ARG A 248 18.36 -4.29 9.47
C ARG A 248 17.06 -3.79 10.09
N LEU A 249 16.09 -4.70 10.22
CA LEU A 249 14.89 -4.43 11.01
C LEU A 249 15.22 -4.46 12.51
N ILE A 250 14.84 -3.38 13.19
CA ILE A 250 14.87 -3.24 14.64
C ILE A 250 13.42 -3.19 15.12
N HIS A 251 13.04 -4.15 15.96
CA HIS A 251 11.70 -4.22 16.55
C HIS A 251 11.63 -3.40 17.85
N GLU A 252 10.58 -2.59 17.98
CA GLU A 252 10.23 -1.87 19.21
C GLU A 252 9.07 -2.60 19.91
N ASP A 253 9.41 -3.54 20.80
CA ASP A 253 8.43 -4.41 21.46
C ASP A 253 7.51 -3.67 22.45
N ASP A 254 7.91 -2.49 22.92
CA ASP A 254 7.14 -1.66 23.86
C ASP A 254 6.27 -0.60 23.17
N TYR A 255 6.23 -0.58 21.84
CA TYR A 255 5.42 0.39 21.09
C TYR A 255 3.93 0.11 21.25
N ARG A 256 3.21 1.06 21.83
CA ARG A 256 1.74 1.08 21.91
C ARG A 256 1.25 2.51 22.05
N CYS A 257 0.10 2.81 21.46
CA CYS A 257 -0.55 4.10 21.69
C CYS A 257 -0.87 4.28 23.18
N SER A 258 -0.85 5.54 23.63
CA SER A 258 -1.38 5.91 24.95
C SER A 258 -2.85 5.49 25.07
N ASP A 259 -3.31 5.23 26.30
CA ASP A 259 -4.74 5.06 26.60
C ASP A 259 -5.56 6.31 26.22
N ASP A 260 -4.91 7.48 26.21
CA ASP A 260 -5.47 8.76 25.79
C ASP A 260 -5.20 9.09 24.31
N ALA A 261 -4.92 8.08 23.47
CA ALA A 261 -4.71 8.22 22.04
C ALA A 261 -5.55 7.24 21.22
N THR A 262 -5.78 7.58 19.96
CA THR A 262 -6.43 6.73 18.97
C THR A 262 -5.46 6.40 17.85
N CYS A 263 -5.46 5.13 17.43
CA CYS A 263 -4.74 4.63 16.27
C CYS A 263 -5.47 5.06 14.98
N GLN A 264 -4.83 5.86 14.12
CA GLN A 264 -5.41 6.36 12.87
C GLN A 264 -4.41 6.30 11.72
N GLU A 265 -4.90 5.96 10.52
CA GLU A 265 -4.14 6.06 9.29
C GLU A 265 -4.18 7.50 8.74
N ARG A 266 -3.01 8.06 8.42
CA ARG A 266 -2.89 9.32 7.66
C ARG A 266 -1.82 9.14 6.59
N ASP A 267 -2.15 9.49 5.34
CA ASP A 267 -1.24 9.38 4.19
C ASP A 267 -0.68 7.97 3.98
N GLY A 268 -1.45 6.91 4.26
CA GLY A 268 -0.99 5.52 4.15
C GLY A 268 -0.13 5.02 5.31
N VAL A 269 0.04 5.83 6.37
CA VAL A 269 0.89 5.51 7.53
C VAL A 269 0.04 5.48 8.80
N GLN A 270 0.12 4.37 9.53
CA GLN A 270 -0.53 4.21 10.82
C GLN A 270 0.20 5.03 11.90
N ARG A 271 -0.54 5.81 12.69
CA ARG A 271 0.03 6.69 13.73
C ARG A 271 -0.88 6.72 14.95
N CYS A 272 -0.28 6.81 16.14
CA CYS A 272 -0.99 7.14 17.36
C CYS A 272 -1.25 8.66 17.41
N ILE A 273 -2.48 9.07 17.69
CA ILE A 273 -2.87 10.48 17.78
C ILE A 273 -3.57 10.71 19.10
N CYS A 274 -3.08 11.65 19.92
CA CYS A 274 -3.72 11.98 21.18
C CYS A 274 -5.17 12.41 20.96
N ASN A 275 -6.06 11.93 21.84
CA ASN A 275 -7.47 12.26 21.86
C ASN A 275 -7.67 13.76 22.14
N ASP A 276 -8.89 14.25 21.89
CA ASP A 276 -9.27 15.62 22.20
C ASP A 276 -8.96 15.96 23.67
N ARG A 277 -8.43 17.16 23.90
CA ARG A 277 -7.90 17.66 25.20
C ARG A 277 -6.55 17.09 25.63
N PHE A 278 -5.90 16.27 24.82
CA PHE A 278 -4.53 15.81 25.07
C PHE A 278 -3.58 16.27 23.96
N GLU A 279 -2.29 16.39 24.30
CA GLU A 279 -1.19 16.70 23.38
C GLU A 279 0.02 15.82 23.66
N GLY A 280 0.86 15.62 22.64
CA GLY A 280 2.04 14.75 22.72
C GLY A 280 2.31 14.04 21.39
N ASP A 281 3.12 12.99 21.44
CA ASP A 281 3.54 12.19 20.29
C ASP A 281 2.60 11.01 19.98
N GLY A 282 1.50 10.86 20.75
CA GLY A 282 0.54 9.77 20.63
C GLY A 282 0.89 8.51 21.43
N ILE A 283 2.17 8.35 21.80
CA ILE A 283 2.64 7.31 22.72
C ILE A 283 2.57 7.83 24.16
N THR A 284 2.97 9.09 24.34
CA THR A 284 2.79 9.87 25.56
C THR A 284 1.82 11.00 25.25
N CYS A 285 0.66 10.98 25.90
CA CYS A 285 -0.33 12.03 25.79
C CYS A 285 -0.52 12.69 27.15
N ILE A 286 -0.34 14.00 27.22
CA ILE A 286 -0.54 14.81 28.42
C ILE A 286 -1.78 15.68 28.24
N ARG A 287 -2.56 15.87 29.32
CA ARG A 287 -3.75 16.72 29.29
C ARG A 287 -3.33 18.16 28.96
N LYS A 288 -3.89 18.72 27.90
CA LYS A 288 -3.69 20.11 27.49
C LYS A 288 -4.03 21.03 28.66
N ARG A 289 -3.21 22.07 28.86
CA ARG A 289 -3.53 23.09 29.85
C ARG A 289 -4.84 23.79 29.44
N PRO A 290 -5.88 23.79 30.30
CA PRO A 290 -7.12 24.51 30.01
C PRO A 290 -6.86 26.02 29.93
N LEU A 291 -7.32 26.66 28.84
CA LEU A 291 -7.19 28.09 28.63
C LEU A 291 -8.30 28.82 29.39
N LYS A 292 -7.92 29.69 30.32
CA LYS A 292 -8.85 30.25 31.31
C LYS A 292 -9.66 31.44 30.82
N ASP A 293 -9.22 32.10 29.76
CA ASP A 293 -9.87 33.29 29.20
C ASP A 293 -9.42 33.61 27.77
N CYS A 294 -10.08 34.60 27.15
CA CYS A 294 -9.79 35.03 25.79
C CYS A 294 -8.35 35.55 25.62
N TYR A 295 -7.73 36.07 26.67
CA TYR A 295 -6.35 36.55 26.61
C TYR A 295 -5.36 35.40 26.56
N GLU A 296 -5.58 34.32 27.31
CA GLU A 296 -4.80 33.09 27.16
C GLU A 296 -4.97 32.47 25.77
N ILE A 297 -6.19 32.47 25.21
CA ILE A 297 -6.44 32.04 23.82
C ILE A 297 -5.66 32.91 22.83
N TYR A 298 -5.72 34.23 22.99
CA TYR A 298 -4.99 35.18 22.12
C TYR A 298 -3.48 34.91 22.11
N ASN A 299 -2.90 34.61 23.27
CA ASN A 299 -1.47 34.31 23.40
C ASN A 299 -1.05 32.97 22.76
N THR A 300 -1.99 32.11 22.36
CA THR A 300 -1.69 30.91 21.56
C THR A 300 -1.52 31.21 20.06
N GLY A 301 -1.72 32.48 19.65
CA GLY A 301 -1.66 32.91 18.24
C GLY A 301 -3.03 32.94 17.53
N ILE A 302 -4.11 32.66 18.25
CA ILE A 302 -5.47 32.73 17.71
C ILE A 302 -5.98 34.17 17.84
N HIS A 303 -6.08 34.87 16.70
CA HIS A 303 -6.43 36.30 16.65
C HIS A 303 -7.77 36.58 15.96
N THR A 304 -8.61 35.57 15.76
CA THR A 304 -9.93 35.72 15.13
C THR A 304 -11.02 36.00 16.17
N ASP A 305 -11.85 37.02 15.93
CA ASP A 305 -13.02 37.28 16.79
C ASP A 305 -14.03 36.13 16.69
N GLY A 306 -14.68 35.78 17.80
CA GLY A 306 -15.66 34.70 17.78
C GLY A 306 -16.05 34.15 19.13
N VAL A 307 -16.87 33.11 19.12
CA VAL A 307 -17.27 32.39 20.34
C VAL A 307 -16.29 31.27 20.61
N TYR A 308 -15.68 31.29 21.79
CA TYR A 308 -14.72 30.29 22.26
C TYR A 308 -15.16 29.69 23.58
N THR A 309 -14.75 28.45 23.84
CA THR A 309 -14.90 27.82 25.14
C THR A 309 -13.67 28.14 25.99
N ILE A 310 -13.89 28.70 27.19
CA ILE A 310 -12.86 28.95 28.19
C ILE A 310 -13.09 28.08 29.42
N TYR A 311 -12.04 27.87 30.20
CA TYR A 311 -12.05 27.02 31.39
C TYR A 311 -11.52 27.78 32.62
N PRO A 312 -12.28 28.75 33.16
CA PRO A 312 -11.89 29.48 34.35
C PRO A 312 -11.74 28.57 35.58
N THR A 313 -11.17 29.13 36.65
CA THR A 313 -11.06 28.45 37.94
C THR A 313 -12.46 28.12 38.49
N GLY A 314 -12.68 26.86 38.89
CA GLY A 314 -14.01 26.33 39.25
C GLY A 314 -14.81 25.73 38.08
N TRP A 315 -14.30 25.85 36.85
CA TRP A 315 -14.92 25.36 35.61
C TRP A 315 -13.94 24.52 34.77
N GLU A 316 -12.91 23.92 35.38
CA GLU A 316 -11.80 23.25 34.69
C GLU A 316 -12.23 22.03 33.85
N ASP A 317 -13.31 21.37 34.23
CA ASP A 317 -13.82 20.16 33.56
C ASP A 317 -15.00 20.43 32.61
N SER A 318 -15.82 21.44 32.94
CA SER A 318 -17.04 21.80 32.19
C SER A 318 -16.79 22.91 31.17
N GLY A 319 -16.03 23.94 31.54
CA GLY A 319 -15.86 25.18 30.77
C GLY A 319 -17.18 25.89 30.47
N PHE A 320 -17.09 27.05 29.82
CA PHE A 320 -18.26 27.71 29.22
C PHE A 320 -17.85 28.61 28.05
N GLN A 321 -18.82 28.92 27.19
CA GLN A 321 -18.59 29.76 26.02
C GLN A 321 -18.65 31.25 26.35
N VAL A 322 -17.75 32.01 25.72
CA VAL A 322 -17.69 33.47 25.75
C VAL A 322 -17.44 34.01 24.34
N TYR A 323 -17.77 35.28 24.10
CA TYR A 323 -17.30 35.96 22.90
C TYR A 323 -15.94 36.60 23.18
N CYS A 324 -14.94 36.24 22.38
CA CYS A 324 -13.62 36.83 22.41
C CYS A 324 -13.47 37.86 21.30
N GLU A 325 -13.16 39.09 21.70
CA GLU A 325 -12.76 40.18 20.80
C GLU A 325 -11.23 40.21 20.77
N MET A 326 -10.67 39.77 19.65
CA MET A 326 -9.25 39.57 19.39
C MET A 326 -8.65 40.68 18.52
N SER A 327 -9.47 41.42 17.78
CA SER A 327 -9.00 42.35 16.73
C SER A 327 -8.69 43.78 17.22
N THR A 328 -9.29 44.21 18.34
CA THR A 328 -9.23 45.60 18.82
C THR A 328 -8.41 45.74 20.11
N ASP A 329 -7.72 46.88 20.26
CA ASP A 329 -7.03 47.31 21.48
C ASP A 329 -6.13 46.25 22.13
N GLY A 330 -5.30 45.59 21.32
CA GLY A 330 -4.37 44.55 21.78
C GLY A 330 -4.97 43.14 21.89
N GLY A 331 -6.28 42.98 21.67
CA GLY A 331 -6.96 41.70 21.59
C GLY A 331 -7.05 40.92 22.91
N GLY A 332 -7.71 39.76 22.87
CA GLY A 332 -7.88 38.89 24.03
C GLY A 332 -8.97 39.35 25.01
N TRP A 333 -9.88 40.22 24.58
CA TRP A 333 -10.96 40.73 25.42
C TRP A 333 -12.12 39.73 25.52
N THR A 334 -12.48 39.36 26.75
CA THR A 334 -13.71 38.60 27.01
C THR A 334 -14.90 39.56 27.13
N VAL A 335 -15.86 39.45 26.22
CA VAL A 335 -17.03 40.33 26.19
C VAL A 335 -18.07 39.84 27.20
N LEU A 336 -18.31 40.65 28.24
CA LEU A 336 -19.29 40.34 29.30
C LEU A 336 -20.70 40.82 28.94
N GLN A 337 -20.77 41.91 28.18
CA GLN A 337 -22.01 42.52 27.73
C GLN A 337 -21.83 43.09 26.32
N ARG A 338 -22.84 42.90 25.46
CA ARG A 338 -22.92 43.56 24.16
C ARG A 338 -24.35 44.07 23.91
N ARG A 339 -24.48 45.31 23.43
CA ARG A 339 -25.75 45.97 23.10
C ARG A 339 -25.60 46.77 21.80
N ARG A 340 -25.74 46.11 20.65
CA ARG A 340 -25.55 46.70 19.32
C ARG A 340 -26.85 46.75 18.52
N SER A 341 -27.64 45.68 18.50
CA SER A 341 -28.83 45.59 17.67
C SER A 341 -30.11 46.04 18.37
N GLY A 342 -30.10 46.06 19.71
CA GLY A 342 -31.30 46.27 20.52
C GLY A 342 -32.24 45.06 20.51
N SER A 343 -31.81 43.90 20.01
CA SER A 343 -32.68 42.73 19.81
C SER A 343 -32.99 41.97 21.11
N VAL A 344 -32.28 42.27 22.19
CA VAL A 344 -32.45 41.62 23.49
C VAL A 344 -32.94 42.62 24.53
N ASN A 345 -34.03 42.28 25.22
CA ASN A 345 -34.53 43.05 26.35
C ASN A 345 -33.61 42.86 27.58
N PHE A 346 -33.08 43.95 28.14
CA PHE A 346 -32.26 43.97 29.37
C PHE A 346 -33.06 44.30 30.64
N TYR A 347 -34.33 44.70 30.54
CA TYR A 347 -35.20 44.86 31.71
C TYR A 347 -35.65 43.48 32.21
N ARG A 348 -34.77 42.81 32.98
CA ARG A 348 -34.95 41.45 33.48
C ARG A 348 -34.73 41.35 34.98
N GLY A 349 -35.28 40.29 35.58
CA GLY A 349 -35.12 40.00 37.01
C GLY A 349 -33.79 39.33 37.36
N TRP A 350 -33.59 39.12 38.66
CA TRP A 350 -32.36 38.61 39.27
C TRP A 350 -31.82 37.34 38.60
N ASN A 351 -32.64 36.29 38.48
CA ASN A 351 -32.22 34.99 37.93
C ASN A 351 -31.68 35.08 36.50
N ALA A 352 -32.18 36.03 35.69
CA ALA A 352 -31.68 36.22 34.33
C ALA A 352 -30.27 36.83 34.36
N TYR A 353 -30.04 37.84 35.21
CA TYR A 353 -28.71 38.44 35.36
C TYR A 353 -27.70 37.50 36.01
N ARG A 354 -28.15 36.68 36.97
CA ARG A 354 -27.37 35.59 37.57
C ARG A 354 -26.85 34.62 36.50
N ASN A 355 -27.75 34.06 35.68
CA ASN A 355 -27.43 33.01 34.72
C ASN A 355 -26.88 33.50 33.37
N GLY A 356 -27.18 34.75 33.00
CA GLY A 356 -26.93 35.30 31.67
C GLY A 356 -28.11 35.15 30.70
N PHE A 357 -28.10 35.94 29.64
CA PHE A 357 -29.14 35.91 28.60
C PHE A 357 -28.65 36.53 27.29
N GLY A 358 -29.34 36.23 26.19
CA GLY A 358 -29.01 36.71 24.84
C GLY A 358 -28.16 35.74 24.05
N SER A 359 -27.45 36.23 23.04
CA SER A 359 -26.56 35.43 22.19
C SER A 359 -25.14 35.99 22.22
N LEU A 360 -24.14 35.15 22.47
CA LEU A 360 -22.73 35.58 22.56
C LEU A 360 -22.25 36.29 21.29
N SER A 361 -22.74 35.88 20.11
CA SER A 361 -22.43 36.54 18.82
C SER A 361 -23.23 37.84 18.58
N GLY A 362 -24.14 38.20 19.47
CA GLY A 362 -25.01 39.38 19.36
C GLY A 362 -25.20 40.07 20.71
N ASP A 363 -26.39 40.60 20.95
CA ASP A 363 -26.72 41.26 22.21
C ASP A 363 -26.83 40.23 23.34
N HIS A 364 -26.08 40.42 24.43
CA HIS A 364 -26.08 39.49 25.56
C HIS A 364 -25.56 40.10 26.87
N TRP A 365 -25.85 39.38 27.95
CA TRP A 365 -25.22 39.47 29.26
C TRP A 365 -24.67 38.08 29.62
N LEU A 366 -23.38 37.99 29.95
CA LEU A 366 -22.70 36.71 30.18
C LEU A 366 -23.29 35.92 31.37
N GLY A 367 -23.72 36.64 32.41
CA GLY A 367 -24.21 36.06 33.66
C GLY A 367 -23.29 36.38 34.83
N ASN A 368 -23.86 36.82 35.95
CA ASN A 368 -23.08 37.30 37.09
C ASN A 368 -22.26 36.18 37.76
N ASP A 369 -22.78 34.94 37.85
CA ASP A 369 -22.01 33.80 38.39
C ASP A 369 -20.70 33.64 37.60
N LYS A 370 -20.80 33.62 36.27
CA LYS A 370 -19.65 33.48 35.38
C LYS A 370 -18.71 34.68 35.46
N ILE A 371 -19.24 35.90 35.54
CA ILE A 371 -18.41 37.11 35.66
C ILE A 371 -17.67 37.12 37.00
N HIS A 372 -18.31 36.69 38.09
CA HIS A 372 -17.69 36.56 39.40
C HIS A 372 -16.50 35.58 39.35
N ASP A 373 -16.75 34.34 38.95
CA ASP A 373 -15.73 33.29 38.86
C ASP A 373 -14.59 33.70 37.91
N HIS A 374 -14.94 34.37 36.81
CA HIS A 374 -13.96 34.87 35.87
C HIS A 374 -13.11 36.00 36.44
N THR A 375 -13.65 36.88 37.29
CA THR A 375 -12.91 38.06 37.79
C THR A 375 -12.15 37.81 39.09
N THR A 376 -12.36 36.66 39.74
CA THR A 376 -11.64 36.26 40.96
C THR A 376 -10.37 35.45 40.68
N GLN A 377 -10.24 34.84 39.50
CA GLN A 377 -9.08 33.98 39.17
C GLN A 377 -7.77 34.73 38.90
N LYS A 378 -7.83 35.99 38.46
CA LYS A 378 -6.67 36.88 38.26
C LYS A 378 -7.11 38.35 38.26
N THR A 379 -6.18 39.28 38.08
CA THR A 379 -6.53 40.70 37.95
C THR A 379 -6.97 41.01 36.52
N TYR A 380 -8.17 41.56 36.35
CA TYR A 380 -8.73 41.98 35.07
C TYR A 380 -8.92 43.49 35.01
N GLN A 381 -8.83 44.04 33.80
CA GLN A 381 -9.25 45.41 33.49
C GLN A 381 -10.65 45.38 32.87
N LEU A 382 -11.43 46.44 33.06
CA LEU A 382 -12.72 46.59 32.39
C LEU A 382 -12.65 47.75 31.41
N LYS A 383 -12.97 47.47 30.16
CA LYS A 383 -13.21 48.46 29.12
C LYS A 383 -14.71 48.53 28.82
N VAL A 384 -15.24 49.74 28.74
CA VAL A 384 -16.63 50.02 28.37
C VAL A 384 -16.61 50.92 27.14
N ASP A 385 -17.05 50.40 26.01
CA ASP A 385 -17.22 51.16 24.78
C ASP A 385 -18.68 51.60 24.61
N LEU A 386 -18.86 52.86 24.25
CA LEU A 386 -20.15 53.51 24.09
C LEU A 386 -20.18 54.23 22.74
N THR A 387 -21.33 54.16 22.05
CA THR A 387 -21.58 54.92 20.83
C THR A 387 -22.85 55.75 21.03
N ASP A 388 -22.77 57.05 20.81
CA ASP A 388 -23.94 57.93 20.88
C ASP A 388 -24.84 57.80 19.62
N SER A 389 -26.00 58.46 19.65
CA SER A 389 -26.95 58.45 18.53
C SER A 389 -26.41 59.12 17.25
N ALA A 390 -25.38 59.97 17.37
CA ALA A 390 -24.71 60.61 16.24
C ALA A 390 -23.57 59.73 15.68
N GLY A 391 -23.26 58.60 16.31
CA GLY A 391 -22.20 57.68 15.92
C GLY A 391 -20.84 57.98 16.55
N SER A 392 -20.74 58.96 17.45
CA SER A 392 -19.49 59.27 18.16
C SER A 392 -19.18 58.18 19.17
N GLN A 393 -17.92 57.75 19.22
CA GLN A 393 -17.43 56.68 20.08
C GLN A 393 -16.74 57.24 21.32
N TYR A 394 -17.06 56.69 22.48
CA TYR A 394 -16.47 57.00 23.77
C TYR A 394 -16.06 55.71 24.47
N TYR A 395 -15.04 55.77 25.32
CA TYR A 395 -14.60 54.65 26.12
C TYR A 395 -14.28 55.05 27.56
N ALA A 396 -14.50 54.11 28.47
CA ALA A 396 -14.02 54.12 29.85
C ALA A 396 -13.19 52.87 30.11
N LEU A 397 -12.03 53.03 30.73
CA LEU A 397 -11.12 51.95 31.08
C LEU A 397 -10.81 52.01 32.58
N TYR A 398 -11.02 50.88 33.27
CA TYR A 398 -10.72 50.69 34.67
C TYR A 398 -9.58 49.69 34.85
N SER A 399 -8.55 50.07 35.61
CA SER A 399 -7.34 49.26 35.80
C SER A 399 -7.56 47.96 36.59
N ARG A 400 -8.69 47.85 37.30
CA ARG A 400 -9.13 46.64 37.99
C ARG A 400 -10.65 46.50 37.88
N PHE A 401 -11.11 45.27 37.72
CA PHE A 401 -12.52 44.92 37.69
C PHE A 401 -12.76 43.58 38.36
N SER A 402 -13.70 43.57 39.30
CA SER A 402 -14.25 42.34 39.86
C SER A 402 -15.66 42.60 40.40
N ILE A 403 -16.45 41.55 40.51
CA ILE A 403 -17.74 41.59 41.21
C ILE A 403 -17.72 40.59 42.37
N GLY A 404 -18.45 40.89 43.44
CA GLY A 404 -18.70 39.94 44.54
C GLY A 404 -19.52 38.72 44.08
N ASP A 405 -19.72 37.76 44.96
CA ASP A 405 -20.59 36.61 44.72
C ASP A 405 -22.08 36.98 44.88
N GLU A 406 -22.95 35.96 44.87
CA GLU A 406 -24.39 36.17 45.02
C GLU A 406 -24.78 36.74 46.40
N ASP A 407 -24.09 36.31 47.46
CA ASP A 407 -24.34 36.75 48.84
C ASP A 407 -23.96 38.23 49.03
N ASP A 408 -22.87 38.65 48.38
CA ASP A 408 -22.42 40.05 48.25
C ASP A 408 -23.20 40.84 47.19
N LYS A 409 -24.26 40.26 46.62
CA LYS A 409 -25.15 40.86 45.62
C LYS A 409 -24.41 41.36 44.38
N TYR A 410 -23.34 40.66 43.99
CA TYR A 410 -22.48 41.01 42.85
C TYR A 410 -21.92 42.43 42.91
N THR A 411 -21.57 42.90 44.12
CA THR A 411 -21.07 44.26 44.33
C THR A 411 -19.84 44.54 43.46
N LEU A 412 -19.92 45.60 42.66
CA LEU A 412 -18.89 46.00 41.71
C LEU A 412 -17.69 46.66 42.41
N SER A 413 -16.49 46.20 42.08
CA SER A 413 -15.22 46.80 42.52
C SER A 413 -14.41 47.24 41.30
N LEU A 414 -14.06 48.52 41.25
CA LEU A 414 -13.31 49.12 40.15
C LEU A 414 -11.99 49.76 40.61
N GLY A 415 -10.99 49.70 39.74
CA GLY A 415 -9.72 50.39 39.90
C GLY A 415 -9.76 51.85 39.43
N SER A 416 -8.59 52.40 39.13
CA SER A 416 -8.43 53.76 38.60
C SER A 416 -9.09 53.89 37.23
N PHE A 417 -9.83 54.99 37.03
CA PHE A 417 -10.49 55.34 35.77
C PHE A 417 -9.54 56.04 34.79
N SER A 418 -9.73 55.78 33.51
CA SER A 418 -9.16 56.53 32.37
C SER A 418 -10.13 56.45 31.18
N GLY A 419 -10.09 57.41 30.27
CA GLY A 419 -10.92 57.42 29.07
C GLY A 419 -11.53 58.77 28.76
N ASN A 420 -12.36 58.82 27.73
CA ASN A 420 -13.04 60.04 27.26
C ASN A 420 -14.57 59.99 27.44
N ALA A 421 -15.10 58.90 28.02
CA ALA A 421 -16.48 58.82 28.45
C ALA A 421 -16.61 59.45 29.85
N GLY A 422 -17.00 60.71 29.91
CA GLY A 422 -17.15 61.45 31.18
C GLY A 422 -17.63 62.88 30.98
#